data_AF-A0A9W8LPE9-F1
#
_entry.id   AF-A0A9W8LPE9-F1
#
_cell.length_a   1.000
_cell.length_b   1.000
_cell.length_c   1.000
_cell.angle_alpha   90.00
_cell.angle_beta   90.00
_cell.angle_gamma   90.00
#
_symmetry.space_group_name_H-M   'P 1'
#
loop_
_entity.id
_entity.type
_entity.pdbx_description
1 polymer ?
#
loop_
_entity_poly.entity_id
_entity_poly.type
_entity_poly.pdbx_seq_one_letter_code
_entity_poly.pdbx_strand_id
1 'polypeptide(L)'
;MEFAFLSAYPNIIRILCSTAFGDGQLNVVHLTNHLELSDNVRSLTAGDCITSELRIVENVNTAAGKQFVLSGTMSIGKKHIASLRTAFLSRGHLVEASKQFKRIHDQRIVIKLTSTVEAATLEAKEWFIYREDALGRLRPDVPITFCLDSIYRYKSNSVFSSVVTTGKVTIALDDGTVACIADVDYAWDTSHGNPVLEYLRAFELVPETSWFEDGGYQLLPGNVDDTTIVVPNTNIDYALISCDMNPIHINPYFADVAGLPAPITHGQWTASSTRAAIEHCVTDNRPDRMRKYDTEYTSMVLPRDKLSVAIFHVGMSRGRMLINGHTSKADDERVMNFSAEVEQPHAAYVFTGQGSQQVGMGMQLYE
;
A
#
# COMPACT_ATOMS: atom_id res chain seq x y z
N MET A 1 -3.89 11.99 7.83
CA MET A 1 -4.24 10.84 6.98
C MET A 1 -5.08 9.79 7.75
N GLU A 2 -4.87 9.58 9.06
CA GLU A 2 -5.73 8.69 9.89
C GLU A 2 -7.23 8.98 9.83
N PHE A 3 -7.65 10.25 9.78
CA PHE A 3 -9.08 10.58 9.60
C PHE A 3 -9.66 10.09 8.26
N ALA A 4 -8.83 9.95 7.22
CA ALA A 4 -9.26 9.33 5.97
C ALA A 4 -9.53 7.84 6.19
N PHE A 5 -8.66 7.12 6.91
CA PHE A 5 -8.92 5.73 7.31
C PHE A 5 -10.19 5.61 8.16
N LEU A 6 -10.34 6.48 9.17
CA LEU A 6 -11.52 6.50 10.03
C LEU A 6 -12.82 6.66 9.24
N SER A 7 -12.81 7.48 8.18
CA SER A 7 -13.97 7.65 7.29
C SER A 7 -14.36 6.36 6.54
N ALA A 8 -13.44 5.42 6.35
CA ALA A 8 -13.69 4.12 5.73
C ALA A 8 -14.13 3.07 6.76
N TYR A 9 -13.88 3.29 8.05
CA TYR A 9 -14.08 2.30 9.11
C TYR A 9 -15.52 1.76 9.22
N PRO A 10 -16.58 2.59 9.15
CA PRO A 10 -17.96 2.08 9.18
C PRO A 10 -18.25 1.08 8.06
N ASN A 11 -17.67 1.28 6.88
CA ASN A 11 -17.81 0.38 5.74
C ASN A 11 -16.97 -0.89 5.92
N ILE A 12 -15.80 -0.82 6.55
CA ILE A 12 -15.01 -2.01 6.95
C ILE A 12 -15.85 -2.89 7.88
N ILE A 13 -16.41 -2.33 8.96
CA ILE A 13 -17.22 -3.07 9.92
C ILE A 13 -18.46 -3.67 9.26
N ARG A 14 -19.16 -2.91 8.40
CA ARG A 14 -20.29 -3.44 7.61
C ARG A 14 -19.92 -4.68 6.81
N ILE A 15 -18.73 -4.71 6.20
CA ILE A 15 -18.28 -5.86 5.44
C ILE A 15 -17.91 -7.02 6.36
N LEU A 16 -17.16 -6.78 7.44
CA LEU A 16 -16.76 -7.83 8.40
C LEU A 16 -17.97 -8.48 9.10
N CYS A 17 -19.05 -7.73 9.31
CA CYS A 17 -20.31 -8.24 9.84
C CYS A 17 -21.28 -8.78 8.76
N SER A 18 -20.91 -8.70 7.48
CA SER A 18 -21.76 -9.19 6.38
C SER A 18 -21.60 -10.69 6.13
N THR A 19 -22.58 -11.27 5.44
CA THR A 19 -22.51 -12.66 4.95
C THR A 19 -21.39 -12.88 3.94
N ALA A 20 -20.86 -11.82 3.31
CA ALA A 20 -19.74 -11.92 2.37
C ALA A 20 -18.42 -12.29 3.09
N PHE A 21 -18.28 -11.91 4.36
CA PHE A 21 -17.15 -12.34 5.17
C PHE A 21 -17.24 -13.82 5.54
N GLY A 22 -18.44 -14.31 5.84
CA GLY A 22 -18.68 -15.70 6.27
C GLY A 22 -18.15 -15.96 7.69
N ASP A 23 -17.77 -17.19 8.01
CA ASP A 23 -17.44 -17.59 9.39
C ASP A 23 -16.12 -17.00 9.92
N GLY A 24 -16.02 -16.96 11.25
CA GLY A 24 -14.78 -16.72 11.99
C GLY A 24 -14.52 -15.27 12.41
N GLN A 25 -15.56 -14.45 12.56
CA GLN A 25 -15.45 -13.06 13.02
C GLN A 25 -14.69 -12.91 14.35
N LEU A 26 -14.89 -13.83 15.30
CA LEU A 26 -14.22 -13.79 16.61
C LEU A 26 -12.72 -14.15 16.53
N ASN A 27 -12.29 -14.82 15.46
CA ASN A 27 -10.90 -15.20 15.23
C ASN A 27 -10.22 -14.29 14.18
N VAL A 28 -10.80 -13.12 13.93
CA VAL A 28 -10.24 -12.12 13.02
C VAL A 28 -9.07 -11.41 13.67
N VAL A 29 -7.98 -11.33 12.94
CA VAL A 29 -6.89 -10.38 13.20
C VAL A 29 -6.72 -9.44 12.02
N HIS A 30 -6.40 -8.19 12.33
CA HIS A 30 -5.92 -7.23 11.36
C HIS A 30 -4.47 -7.57 11.03
N LEU A 31 -4.14 -7.85 9.77
CA LEU A 31 -2.78 -8.17 9.34
C LEU A 31 -2.01 -6.95 8.86
N THR A 32 -2.60 -6.19 7.93
CA THR A 32 -1.90 -5.07 7.31
C THR A 32 -2.85 -3.91 7.06
N ASN A 33 -2.32 -2.70 7.07
CA ASN A 33 -3.03 -1.50 6.65
C ASN A 33 -2.10 -0.61 5.82
N HIS A 34 -2.48 -0.35 4.58
CA HIS A 34 -1.79 0.50 3.62
C HIS A 34 -2.68 1.69 3.31
N LEU A 35 -2.13 2.89 3.43
CA LEU A 35 -2.85 4.13 3.23
C LEU A 35 -1.98 5.11 2.45
N GLU A 36 -2.49 5.57 1.31
CA GLU A 36 -1.76 6.46 0.41
C GLU A 36 -2.63 7.68 0.08
N LEU A 37 -2.05 8.87 0.21
CA LEU A 37 -2.69 10.13 -0.15
C LEU A 37 -2.46 10.45 -1.62
N SER A 38 -3.51 10.85 -2.32
CA SER A 38 -3.40 11.30 -3.71
C SER A 38 -2.48 12.51 -3.85
N ASP A 39 -1.71 12.56 -4.93
CA ASP A 39 -0.80 13.67 -5.21
C ASP A 39 -1.51 15.02 -5.13
N ASN A 40 -0.85 16.01 -4.53
CA ASN A 40 -1.38 17.38 -4.37
C ASN A 40 -2.73 17.46 -3.63
N VAL A 41 -3.05 16.46 -2.80
CA VAL A 41 -4.15 16.60 -1.84
C VAL A 41 -3.74 17.53 -0.71
N ARG A 42 -4.60 18.49 -0.39
CA ARG A 42 -4.43 19.32 0.81
C ARG A 42 -4.69 18.49 2.06
N SER A 43 -4.20 18.98 3.20
CA SER A 43 -4.59 18.45 4.50
C SER A 43 -6.10 18.50 4.69
N LEU A 44 -6.64 17.46 5.35
CA LEU A 44 -8.02 17.43 5.80
C LEU A 44 -8.24 18.47 6.89
N THR A 45 -9.38 19.15 6.84
CA THR A 45 -9.79 20.19 7.77
C THR A 45 -11.17 19.88 8.34
N ALA A 46 -11.45 20.37 9.55
CA ALA A 46 -12.79 20.29 10.11
C ALA A 46 -13.82 20.90 9.14
N GLY A 47 -14.94 20.19 8.93
CA GLY A 47 -15.96 20.57 7.94
C GLY A 47 -15.83 19.86 6.58
N ASP A 48 -14.74 19.13 6.33
CA ASP A 48 -14.62 18.30 5.13
C ASP A 48 -15.62 17.14 5.15
N CYS A 49 -16.37 16.99 4.06
CA CYS A 49 -17.26 15.86 3.84
C CYS A 49 -16.53 14.80 3.01
N ILE A 50 -16.10 13.73 3.67
CA ILE A 50 -15.39 12.61 3.04
C ILE A 50 -16.39 11.51 2.70
N THR A 51 -16.38 11.07 1.45
CA THR A 51 -17.08 9.87 1.00
C THR A 51 -16.07 8.73 0.87
N SER A 52 -16.38 7.56 1.42
CA SER A 52 -15.53 6.37 1.33
C SER A 52 -16.28 5.26 0.59
N GLU A 53 -15.58 4.63 -0.35
CA GLU A 53 -16.05 3.43 -1.06
C GLU A 53 -15.08 2.29 -0.76
N LEU A 54 -15.60 1.11 -0.42
CA LEU A 54 -14.80 -0.09 -0.19
C LEU A 54 -15.30 -1.26 -1.02
N ARG A 55 -14.37 -2.11 -1.42
CA ARG A 55 -14.60 -3.32 -2.19
C ARG A 55 -13.77 -4.45 -1.61
N ILE A 56 -14.33 -5.66 -1.61
CA ILE A 56 -13.57 -6.87 -1.32
C ILE A 56 -12.76 -7.19 -2.56
N VAL A 57 -11.44 -7.19 -2.41
CA VAL A 57 -10.50 -7.44 -3.52
C VAL A 57 -9.85 -8.80 -3.41
N GLU A 58 -9.81 -9.40 -2.23
CA GLU A 58 -9.22 -10.73 -2.05
C GLU A 58 -9.97 -11.50 -0.99
N ASN A 59 -10.25 -12.77 -1.28
CA ASN A 59 -10.75 -13.75 -0.32
C ASN A 59 -10.09 -15.09 -0.67
N VAL A 60 -9.03 -15.44 0.04
CA VAL A 60 -8.17 -16.59 -0.31
C VAL A 60 -7.77 -17.35 0.94
N ASN A 61 -7.46 -18.64 0.79
CA ASN A 61 -6.88 -19.42 1.86
C ASN A 61 -5.36 -19.24 1.90
N THR A 62 -4.84 -19.02 3.11
CA THR A 62 -3.42 -19.07 3.44
C THR A 62 -3.14 -20.26 4.34
N ALA A 63 -1.88 -20.53 4.66
CA ALA A 63 -1.52 -21.56 5.64
C ALA A 63 -2.10 -21.29 7.04
N ALA A 64 -2.31 -20.01 7.40
CA ALA A 64 -2.82 -19.61 8.71
C ALA A 64 -4.36 -19.50 8.78
N GLY A 65 -5.05 -19.58 7.64
CA GLY A 65 -6.49 -19.44 7.54
C GLY A 65 -6.94 -18.56 6.38
N LYS A 66 -8.19 -18.12 6.41
CA LYS A 66 -8.81 -17.29 5.38
C LYS A 66 -8.33 -15.85 5.47
N GLN A 67 -7.61 -15.39 4.45
CA GLN A 67 -7.25 -13.99 4.27
C GLN A 67 -8.32 -13.26 3.46
N PHE A 68 -8.69 -12.09 3.94
CA PHE A 68 -9.72 -11.25 3.38
C PHE A 68 -9.20 -9.82 3.25
N VAL A 69 -9.11 -9.30 2.02
CA VAL A 69 -8.54 -7.99 1.74
C VAL A 69 -9.61 -7.06 1.20
N LEU A 70 -9.65 -5.86 1.78
CA LEU A 70 -10.44 -4.74 1.31
C LEU A 70 -9.54 -3.73 0.61
N SER A 71 -10.05 -3.14 -0.47
CA SER A 71 -9.50 -1.94 -1.08
C SER A 71 -10.56 -0.87 -1.07
N GLY A 72 -10.16 0.37 -0.83
CA GLY A 72 -11.08 1.50 -0.79
C GLY A 72 -10.47 2.79 -1.29
N THR A 73 -11.36 3.72 -1.61
CA THR A 73 -11.01 5.07 -2.04
C THR A 73 -11.82 6.06 -1.23
N MET A 74 -11.17 7.16 -0.84
CA MET A 74 -11.79 8.28 -0.16
C MET A 74 -11.80 9.48 -1.11
N SER A 75 -12.87 10.25 -1.10
CA SER A 75 -13.06 11.43 -1.94
C SER A 75 -13.73 12.58 -1.19
N ILE A 76 -13.42 13.81 -1.62
CA ILE A 76 -14.17 15.02 -1.24
C ILE A 76 -14.83 15.55 -2.52
N GLY A 77 -16.15 15.47 -2.57
CA GLY A 77 -16.90 15.69 -3.81
C GLY A 77 -16.44 14.70 -4.89
N LYS A 78 -15.91 15.21 -6.01
CA LYS A 78 -15.38 14.39 -7.11
C LYS A 78 -13.86 14.16 -7.04
N LYS A 79 -13.17 14.80 -6.09
CA LYS A 79 -11.70 14.70 -5.99
C LYS A 79 -11.33 13.50 -5.12
N HIS A 80 -10.58 12.56 -5.69
CA HIS A 80 -9.94 11.48 -4.93
C HIS A 80 -8.87 12.07 -3.99
N ILE A 81 -8.86 11.62 -2.74
CA ILE A 81 -7.96 12.14 -1.69
C ILE A 81 -7.03 11.10 -1.10
N ALA A 82 -7.46 9.84 -1.03
CA ALA A 82 -6.67 8.75 -0.45
C ALA A 82 -7.17 7.39 -0.93
N SER A 83 -6.27 6.43 -1.03
CA SER A 83 -6.55 5.01 -1.24
C SER A 83 -6.21 4.22 0.03
N LEU A 84 -6.96 3.15 0.27
CA LEU A 84 -6.82 2.26 1.40
C LEU A 84 -6.71 0.83 0.89
N ARG A 85 -5.79 0.04 1.44
CA ARG A 85 -5.79 -1.40 1.30
C ARG A 85 -5.53 -2.04 2.67
N THR A 86 -6.47 -2.86 3.13
CA THR A 86 -6.39 -3.49 4.45
C THR A 86 -6.67 -4.98 4.37
N ALA A 87 -5.89 -5.78 5.10
CA ALA A 87 -6.00 -7.24 5.11
C ALA A 87 -6.36 -7.74 6.50
N PHE A 88 -7.30 -8.69 6.54
CA PHE A 88 -7.74 -9.39 7.72
C PHE A 88 -7.50 -10.88 7.55
N LEU A 89 -7.23 -11.59 8.63
CA LEU A 89 -7.09 -13.04 8.66
C LEU A 89 -8.06 -13.62 9.67
N SER A 90 -8.91 -14.53 9.22
CA SER A 90 -9.71 -15.38 10.10
C SER A 90 -8.98 -16.70 10.33
N ARG A 91 -8.40 -16.84 11.52
CA ARG A 91 -7.59 -18.02 11.88
C ARG A 91 -8.45 -19.26 11.97
N GLY A 92 -7.93 -20.39 11.49
CA GLY A 92 -8.61 -21.70 11.58
C GLY A 92 -9.86 -21.84 10.73
N HIS A 93 -10.20 -20.82 9.93
CA HIS A 93 -11.33 -20.85 9.00
C HIS A 93 -10.79 -20.86 7.58
N LEU A 94 -11.49 -21.56 6.69
CA LEU A 94 -11.17 -21.63 5.28
C LEU A 94 -12.41 -21.26 4.47
N VAL A 95 -12.18 -20.75 3.26
CA VAL A 95 -13.20 -20.51 2.26
C VAL A 95 -13.14 -21.60 1.17
N GLU A 96 -14.31 -22.04 0.72
CA GLU A 96 -14.42 -22.99 -0.40
C GLU A 96 -13.71 -22.46 -1.65
N ALA A 97 -13.05 -23.32 -2.42
CA ALA A 97 -12.32 -22.93 -3.62
C ALA A 97 -13.18 -22.12 -4.62
N SER A 98 -14.46 -22.46 -4.77
CA SER A 98 -15.40 -21.75 -5.64
C SER A 98 -15.68 -20.30 -5.21
N LYS A 99 -15.51 -19.99 -3.93
CA LYS A 99 -15.70 -18.66 -3.34
C LYS A 99 -14.38 -17.87 -3.22
N GLN A 100 -13.24 -18.52 -3.47
CA GLN A 100 -11.94 -17.87 -3.46
C GLN A 100 -11.74 -17.01 -4.70
N PHE A 101 -11.25 -15.79 -4.50
CA PHE A 101 -10.90 -14.89 -5.59
C PHE A 101 -9.86 -13.86 -5.18
N LYS A 102 -9.17 -13.32 -6.19
CA LYS A 102 -8.33 -12.13 -6.08
C LYS A 102 -8.64 -11.20 -7.24
N ARG A 103 -8.74 -9.91 -6.96
CA ARG A 103 -8.96 -8.83 -7.92
C ARG A 103 -7.88 -7.79 -7.70
N ILE A 104 -7.23 -7.39 -8.77
CA ILE A 104 -6.29 -6.29 -8.79
C ILE A 104 -6.86 -5.29 -9.79
N HIS A 105 -7.13 -4.08 -9.34
CA HIS A 105 -7.69 -3.00 -10.17
C HIS A 105 -6.63 -1.93 -10.39
N ASP A 106 -6.68 -1.26 -11.55
CA ASP A 106 -5.80 -0.14 -11.89
C ASP A 106 -4.31 -0.47 -11.70
N GLN A 107 -3.89 -1.70 -12.00
CA GLN A 107 -2.49 -2.10 -11.93
C GLN A 107 -1.71 -1.41 -13.05
N ARG A 108 -1.01 -0.34 -12.69
CA ARG A 108 -0.16 0.41 -13.62
C ARG A 108 1.23 -0.22 -13.69
N ILE A 109 1.57 -0.77 -14.85
CA ILE A 109 2.90 -1.30 -15.16
C ILE A 109 3.48 -0.48 -16.30
N VAL A 110 4.66 0.08 -16.11
CA VAL A 110 5.37 0.79 -17.18
C VAL A 110 6.51 -0.11 -17.63
N ILE A 111 6.61 -0.38 -18.93
CA ILE A 111 7.72 -1.16 -19.49
C ILE A 111 8.53 -0.33 -20.47
N LYS A 112 9.77 -0.73 -20.71
CA LYS A 112 10.61 -0.19 -21.78
C LYS A 112 11.20 -1.32 -22.61
N LEU A 113 10.97 -1.25 -23.90
CA LEU A 113 11.55 -2.16 -24.89
C LEU A 113 12.72 -1.45 -25.55
N THR A 114 13.85 -2.12 -25.70
CA THR A 114 15.12 -1.57 -26.21
C THR A 114 15.36 -1.88 -27.69
N SER A 115 14.63 -2.84 -28.25
CA SER A 115 14.79 -3.25 -29.64
C SER A 115 13.48 -3.39 -30.40
N THR A 116 13.55 -3.34 -31.73
CA THR A 116 12.41 -3.59 -32.61
C THR A 116 11.94 -5.04 -32.54
N VAL A 117 12.82 -5.98 -32.19
CA VAL A 117 12.49 -7.40 -32.00
C VAL A 117 11.62 -7.59 -30.76
N GLU A 118 11.95 -6.91 -29.66
CA GLU A 118 11.14 -6.93 -28.43
C GLU A 118 9.76 -6.30 -28.68
N ALA A 119 9.71 -5.18 -29.42
CA ALA A 119 8.45 -4.57 -29.84
C ALA A 119 7.60 -5.56 -30.64
N ALA A 120 8.13 -6.16 -31.71
CA ALA A 120 7.42 -7.15 -32.51
C ALA A 120 6.98 -8.38 -31.69
N THR A 121 7.77 -8.78 -30.68
CA THR A 121 7.43 -9.89 -29.78
C THR A 121 6.22 -9.56 -28.89
N LEU A 122 6.10 -8.32 -28.44
CA LEU A 122 4.91 -7.85 -27.72
C LEU A 122 3.69 -7.78 -28.65
N GLU A 123 3.85 -7.26 -29.88
CA GLU A 123 2.76 -7.19 -30.87
C GLU A 123 2.22 -8.58 -31.25
N ALA A 124 3.08 -9.60 -31.25
CA ALA A 124 2.70 -10.96 -31.57
C ALA A 124 1.93 -11.68 -30.45
N LYS A 125 1.77 -11.07 -29.27
CA LYS A 125 1.01 -11.68 -28.17
C LYS A 125 -0.47 -11.63 -28.49
N GLU A 126 -1.14 -12.79 -28.41
CA GLU A 126 -2.59 -12.90 -28.69
C GLU A 126 -3.44 -11.97 -27.81
N TRP A 127 -2.99 -11.70 -26.59
CA TRP A 127 -3.68 -10.82 -25.65
C TRP A 127 -3.43 -9.32 -25.90
N PHE A 128 -2.52 -8.96 -26.81
CA PHE A 128 -2.22 -7.57 -27.14
C PHE A 128 -2.98 -7.18 -28.42
N ILE A 129 -4.07 -6.43 -28.26
CA ILE A 129 -4.99 -6.12 -29.36
C ILE A 129 -4.82 -4.66 -29.77
N TYR A 130 -4.20 -4.44 -30.92
CA TYR A 130 -4.09 -3.09 -31.49
C TYR A 130 -5.47 -2.48 -31.75
N ARG A 131 -5.60 -1.20 -31.40
CA ARG A 131 -6.79 -0.42 -31.76
C ARG A 131 -6.72 0.01 -33.22
N GLU A 132 -7.86 -0.07 -33.91
CA GLU A 132 -7.96 0.37 -35.32
C GLU A 132 -7.71 1.88 -35.47
N ASP A 133 -8.11 2.68 -34.48
CA ASP A 133 -7.95 4.14 -34.42
C ASP A 133 -6.64 4.59 -33.73
N ALA A 134 -5.70 3.67 -33.48
CA ALA A 134 -4.47 3.95 -32.76
C ALA A 134 -3.59 4.98 -33.49
N LEU A 135 -3.46 6.16 -32.88
CA LEU A 135 -2.46 7.17 -33.22
C LEU A 135 -1.13 6.78 -32.55
N GLY A 136 -0.34 5.94 -33.22
CA GLY A 136 0.97 5.50 -32.74
C GLY A 136 1.22 4.01 -32.90
N ARG A 137 2.50 3.63 -32.77
CA ARG A 137 2.98 2.24 -32.80
C ARG A 137 4.06 2.07 -31.74
N LEU A 138 4.31 0.83 -31.36
CA LEU A 138 5.43 0.51 -30.48
C LEU A 138 6.74 0.95 -31.14
N ARG A 139 7.59 1.61 -30.35
CA ARG A 139 8.92 2.06 -30.77
C ARG A 139 9.92 1.67 -29.68
N PRO A 140 11.16 1.30 -30.06
CA PRO A 140 12.24 1.14 -29.09
C PRO A 140 12.43 2.40 -28.26
N ASP A 141 12.84 2.21 -27.02
CA ASP A 141 13.17 3.21 -26.01
C ASP A 141 12.04 4.15 -25.58
N VAL A 142 10.80 3.94 -26.05
CA VAL A 142 9.63 4.69 -25.60
C VAL A 142 8.94 3.92 -24.47
N PRO A 143 8.70 4.54 -23.29
CA PRO A 143 7.94 3.90 -22.22
C PRO A 143 6.51 3.57 -22.65
N ILE A 144 6.09 2.34 -22.36
CA ILE A 144 4.74 1.84 -22.64
C ILE A 144 4.05 1.61 -21.30
N THR A 145 2.89 2.21 -21.11
CA THR A 145 2.11 2.08 -19.88
C THR A 145 0.96 1.10 -20.11
N PHE A 146 0.89 0.08 -19.26
CA PHE A 146 -0.22 -0.84 -19.14
C PHE A 146 -1.03 -0.48 -17.89
N CYS A 147 -2.31 -0.18 -18.05
CA CYS A 147 -3.25 -0.03 -16.95
C CYS A 147 -4.20 -1.22 -16.97
N LEU A 148 -3.97 -2.20 -16.08
CA LEU A 148 -4.58 -3.53 -16.12
C LEU A 148 -5.48 -3.82 -14.94
N ASP A 149 -6.56 -4.53 -15.22
CA ASP A 149 -7.45 -5.16 -14.28
C ASP A 149 -7.30 -6.67 -14.38
N SER A 150 -7.01 -7.33 -13.26
CA SER A 150 -6.85 -8.78 -13.20
C SER A 150 -7.83 -9.42 -12.22
N ILE A 151 -8.49 -10.49 -12.65
CA ILE A 151 -9.38 -11.31 -11.82
C ILE A 151 -8.88 -12.75 -11.81
N TYR A 152 -8.67 -13.28 -10.62
CA TYR A 152 -8.25 -14.65 -10.37
C TYR A 152 -9.36 -15.37 -9.60
N ARG A 153 -9.73 -16.56 -10.06
CA ARG A 153 -10.61 -17.50 -9.35
C ARG A 153 -9.84 -18.78 -9.11
N TYR A 154 -10.10 -19.45 -8.00
CA TYR A 154 -9.29 -20.59 -7.57
C TYR A 154 -10.04 -21.91 -7.80
N LYS A 155 -9.28 -22.95 -8.16
CA LYS A 155 -9.71 -24.36 -8.15
C LYS A 155 -9.14 -25.07 -6.92
N SER A 156 -7.93 -24.71 -6.53
CA SER A 156 -7.24 -25.11 -5.30
C SER A 156 -6.34 -23.95 -4.85
N ASN A 157 -5.62 -24.10 -3.73
CA ASN A 157 -4.72 -23.05 -3.23
C ASN A 157 -3.53 -22.74 -4.18
N SER A 158 -3.23 -23.62 -5.15
CA SER A 158 -2.10 -23.48 -6.08
C SER A 158 -2.49 -23.45 -7.56
N VAL A 159 -3.80 -23.55 -7.87
CA VAL A 159 -4.31 -23.63 -9.24
C VAL A 159 -5.51 -22.72 -9.39
N PHE A 160 -5.45 -21.82 -10.37
CA PHE A 160 -6.58 -20.97 -10.75
C PHE A 160 -7.58 -21.76 -11.59
N SER A 161 -8.87 -21.54 -11.36
CA SER A 161 -9.96 -21.99 -12.23
C SER A 161 -10.24 -21.02 -13.37
N SER A 162 -9.84 -19.75 -13.21
CA SER A 162 -9.88 -18.74 -14.25
C SER A 162 -8.93 -17.60 -13.91
N VAL A 163 -8.21 -17.12 -14.93
CA VAL A 163 -7.42 -15.89 -14.88
C VAL A 163 -7.87 -15.01 -16.03
N VAL A 164 -8.33 -13.80 -15.71
CA VAL A 164 -8.71 -12.78 -16.69
C VAL A 164 -7.85 -11.56 -16.44
N THR A 165 -7.30 -10.97 -17.48
CA THR A 165 -6.55 -9.71 -17.43
C THR A 165 -6.94 -8.85 -18.61
N THR A 166 -7.51 -7.70 -18.33
CA THR A 166 -7.93 -6.75 -19.35
C THR A 166 -7.35 -5.37 -19.03
N GLY A 167 -7.30 -4.48 -20.01
CA GLY A 167 -6.87 -3.12 -19.73
C GLY A 167 -6.44 -2.36 -20.97
N LYS A 168 -5.84 -1.19 -20.73
CA LYS A 168 -5.42 -0.29 -21.80
C LYS A 168 -3.91 -0.19 -21.86
N VAL A 169 -3.39 -0.06 -23.07
CA VAL A 169 -1.99 0.19 -23.36
C VAL A 169 -1.84 1.59 -23.95
N THR A 170 -1.04 2.42 -23.29
CA THR A 170 -0.79 3.79 -23.72
C THR A 170 0.70 4.07 -23.90
N ILE A 171 1.01 5.00 -24.81
CA ILE A 171 2.37 5.52 -25.03
C ILE A 171 2.34 7.04 -25.03
N ALA A 172 3.47 7.66 -24.71
CA ALA A 172 3.68 9.09 -24.96
C ALA A 172 4.02 9.31 -26.44
N LEU A 173 3.37 10.31 -27.05
CA LEU A 173 3.67 10.80 -28.38
C LEU A 173 4.76 11.88 -28.33
N ASP A 174 5.31 12.23 -29.50
CA ASP A 174 6.42 13.17 -29.62
C ASP A 174 6.05 14.60 -29.19
N ASP A 175 4.76 14.94 -29.20
CA ASP A 175 4.20 16.20 -28.70
C ASP A 175 3.91 16.18 -27.18
N GLY A 176 4.23 15.08 -26.50
CA GLY A 176 3.99 14.87 -25.07
C GLY A 176 2.57 14.41 -24.72
N THR A 177 1.66 14.28 -25.70
CA THR A 177 0.32 13.74 -25.45
C THR A 177 0.36 12.23 -25.24
N VAL A 178 -0.66 11.66 -24.57
CA VAL A 178 -0.74 10.22 -24.30
C VAL A 178 -1.78 9.60 -25.23
N ALA A 179 -1.39 8.60 -26.02
CA ALA A 179 -2.26 7.88 -26.93
C ALA A 179 -2.50 6.45 -26.45
N CYS A 180 -3.76 5.99 -26.53
CA CYS A 180 -4.12 4.59 -26.32
C CYS A 180 -3.94 3.82 -27.62
N ILE A 181 -2.99 2.89 -27.66
CA ILE A 181 -2.60 2.20 -28.89
C ILE A 181 -3.17 0.78 -28.98
N ALA A 182 -3.43 0.15 -27.84
CA ALA A 182 -3.91 -1.22 -27.77
C ALA A 182 -4.75 -1.43 -26.51
N ASP A 183 -5.53 -2.49 -26.52
CA ASP A 183 -6.18 -3.06 -25.35
C ASP A 183 -5.49 -4.41 -25.02
N VAL A 184 -5.45 -4.75 -23.73
CA VAL A 184 -5.11 -6.10 -23.29
C VAL A 184 -6.42 -6.86 -23.10
N ASP A 185 -6.52 -8.06 -23.67
CA ASP A 185 -7.62 -8.98 -23.45
C ASP A 185 -7.09 -10.41 -23.33
N TYR A 186 -6.90 -10.85 -22.10
CA TYR A 186 -6.46 -12.20 -21.76
C TYR A 186 -7.52 -12.86 -20.90
N ALA A 187 -7.98 -14.03 -21.32
CA ALA A 187 -8.83 -14.89 -20.52
C ALA A 187 -8.40 -16.34 -20.69
N TRP A 188 -8.14 -17.01 -19.58
CA TRP A 188 -7.79 -18.42 -19.56
C TRP A 188 -8.51 -19.15 -18.42
N ASP A 189 -8.69 -20.45 -18.60
CA ASP A 189 -9.36 -21.31 -17.64
C ASP A 189 -8.38 -21.78 -16.55
N THR A 190 -7.95 -23.03 -16.58
CA THR A 190 -7.07 -23.60 -15.58
C THR A 190 -5.65 -23.11 -15.82
N SER A 191 -5.11 -22.35 -14.86
CA SER A 191 -3.77 -21.78 -14.95
C SER A 191 -3.04 -21.84 -13.62
N HIS A 192 -1.70 -21.84 -13.67
CA HIS A 192 -0.83 -21.72 -12.51
C HIS A 192 -0.32 -20.28 -12.30
N GLY A 193 -0.63 -19.37 -13.22
CA GLY A 193 -0.09 -18.03 -13.22
C GLY A 193 -0.82 -17.07 -14.16
N ASN A 194 -0.27 -15.87 -14.29
CA ASN A 194 -0.73 -14.87 -15.23
C ASN A 194 0.39 -14.54 -16.23
N PRO A 195 0.36 -15.10 -17.44
CA PRO A 195 1.43 -14.92 -18.42
C PRO A 195 1.55 -13.47 -18.91
N VAL A 196 0.48 -12.67 -18.85
CA VAL A 196 0.55 -11.23 -19.18
C VAL A 196 1.46 -10.53 -18.17
N LEU A 197 1.16 -10.66 -16.89
CA LEU A 197 1.93 -10.00 -15.83
C LEU A 197 3.34 -10.58 -15.67
N GLU A 198 3.54 -11.87 -15.97
CA GLU A 198 4.87 -12.49 -15.99
C GLU A 198 5.73 -11.94 -17.13
N TYR A 199 5.15 -11.80 -18.33
CA TYR A 199 5.83 -11.18 -19.46
C TYR A 199 6.22 -9.73 -19.18
N LEU A 200 5.27 -8.92 -18.69
CA LEU A 200 5.51 -7.49 -18.46
C LEU A 200 6.58 -7.24 -17.39
N ARG A 201 6.65 -8.08 -16.35
CA ARG A 201 7.68 -7.99 -15.29
C ARG A 201 9.10 -8.06 -15.83
N ALA A 202 9.34 -8.76 -16.94
CA ALA A 202 10.67 -8.86 -17.55
C ALA A 202 11.17 -7.54 -18.14
N PHE A 203 10.27 -6.60 -18.42
CA PHE A 203 10.56 -5.31 -19.08
C PHE A 203 10.16 -4.10 -18.22
N GLU A 204 9.70 -4.33 -16.99
CA GLU A 204 9.13 -3.31 -16.12
C GLU A 204 10.18 -2.25 -15.74
N LEU A 205 9.87 -1.00 -16.05
CA LEU A 205 10.53 0.17 -15.51
C LEU A 205 10.04 0.39 -14.09
N VAL A 206 10.79 -0.10 -13.12
CA VAL A 206 10.56 0.22 -11.71
C VAL A 206 10.91 1.70 -11.49
N PRO A 207 10.05 2.50 -10.82
CA PRO A 207 10.38 3.87 -10.48
C PRO A 207 11.75 3.96 -9.82
N GLU A 208 12.58 4.92 -10.23
CA GLU A 208 13.91 5.14 -9.64
C GLU A 208 13.77 5.29 -8.13
N THR A 209 14.11 4.20 -7.45
CA THR A 209 14.20 4.11 -6.01
C THR A 209 15.67 3.96 -5.71
N SER A 210 16.24 4.99 -5.14
CA SER A 210 17.64 5.01 -4.74
C SER A 210 17.71 4.57 -3.29
N TRP A 211 18.06 3.32 -3.06
CA TRP A 211 18.36 2.82 -1.72
C TRP A 211 19.75 3.30 -1.30
N PHE A 212 19.92 3.61 -0.02
CA PHE A 212 21.25 3.90 0.51
C PHE A 212 22.08 2.63 0.57
N GLU A 213 23.37 2.71 0.21
CA GLU A 213 24.27 1.56 0.07
C GLU A 213 24.37 0.73 1.35
N ASP A 214 24.35 1.38 2.52
CA ASP A 214 24.42 0.73 3.84
C ASP A 214 23.06 0.29 4.39
N GLY A 215 22.00 0.30 3.57
CA GLY A 215 20.63 -0.01 4.01
C GLY A 215 19.96 1.10 4.82
N GLY A 216 20.63 2.25 4.98
CA GLY A 216 20.12 3.45 5.63
C GLY A 216 20.64 3.69 7.04
N TYR A 217 20.14 4.75 7.67
CA TYR A 217 20.54 5.15 9.01
C TYR A 217 19.33 5.38 9.91
N GLN A 218 19.49 5.09 11.20
CA GLN A 218 18.46 5.31 12.18
C GLN A 218 18.26 6.82 12.41
N LEU A 219 17.01 7.27 12.35
CA LEU A 219 16.63 8.60 12.77
C LEU A 219 16.44 8.57 14.29
N LEU A 220 17.39 9.19 14.99
CA LEU A 220 17.31 9.34 16.44
C LEU A 220 16.43 10.56 16.76
N PRO A 221 15.47 10.42 17.68
CA PRO A 221 14.67 11.56 18.10
C PRO A 221 15.54 12.56 18.88
N GLY A 222 15.10 13.82 18.92
CA GLY A 222 15.71 14.83 19.79
C GLY A 222 15.53 14.48 21.27
N ASN A 223 14.39 13.88 21.64
CA ASN A 223 14.12 13.31 22.95
C ASN A 223 13.67 11.84 22.82
N VAL A 224 14.22 10.94 23.63
CA VAL A 224 13.85 9.51 23.64
C VAL A 224 12.35 9.30 23.87
N ASP A 225 11.72 10.18 24.65
CA ASP A 225 10.28 10.14 24.91
C ASP A 225 9.44 10.28 23.62
N ASP A 226 9.97 10.92 22.57
CA ASP A 226 9.27 11.13 21.30
C ASP A 226 9.05 9.82 20.51
N THR A 227 9.79 8.76 20.88
CA THR A 227 9.68 7.42 20.29
C THR A 227 9.21 6.37 21.28
N THR A 228 8.81 6.79 22.48
CA THR A 228 8.30 5.90 23.53
C THR A 228 6.80 6.08 23.67
N ILE A 229 6.05 4.98 23.60
CA ILE A 229 4.58 4.98 23.67
C ILE A 229 4.16 4.16 24.88
N VAL A 230 3.32 4.73 25.74
CA VAL A 230 2.66 3.98 26.81
C VAL A 230 1.23 3.69 26.39
N VAL A 231 0.91 2.41 26.28
CA VAL A 231 -0.44 1.97 25.89
C VAL A 231 -1.43 2.32 27.00
N PRO A 232 -2.60 2.92 26.67
CA PRO A 232 -3.65 3.20 27.64
C PRO A 232 -4.05 1.98 28.46
N ASN A 233 -4.54 2.22 29.67
CA ASN A 233 -5.03 1.16 30.55
C ASN A 233 -6.36 0.54 30.07
N THR A 234 -7.04 1.17 29.12
CA THR A 234 -8.32 0.76 28.55
C THR A 234 -8.36 1.07 27.06
N ASN A 235 -9.03 0.21 26.28
CA ASN A 235 -9.22 0.41 24.84
C ASN A 235 -10.53 1.16 24.52
N ILE A 236 -11.31 1.54 25.54
CA ILE A 236 -12.65 2.14 25.37
C ILE A 236 -12.59 3.45 24.59
N ASP A 237 -11.63 4.34 24.88
CA ASP A 237 -11.55 5.65 24.22
C ASP A 237 -11.33 5.50 22.71
N TYR A 238 -10.41 4.60 22.32
CA TYR A 238 -10.20 4.31 20.90
C TYR A 238 -11.41 3.63 20.28
N ALA A 239 -12.05 2.67 20.97
CA ALA A 239 -13.24 2.00 20.47
C ALA A 239 -14.38 3.01 20.19
N LEU A 240 -14.59 3.99 21.07
CA LEU A 240 -15.60 5.04 20.90
C LEU A 240 -15.29 5.98 19.74
N ILE A 241 -14.04 6.41 19.59
CA ILE A 241 -13.63 7.34 18.52
C ILE A 241 -13.59 6.65 17.16
N SER A 242 -13.09 5.41 17.12
CA SER A 242 -12.95 4.63 15.88
C SER A 242 -14.23 3.97 15.43
N CYS A 243 -15.19 3.78 16.35
CA CYS A 243 -16.33 2.89 16.22
C CYS A 243 -15.95 1.41 16.11
N ASP A 244 -14.71 1.03 16.40
CA ASP A 244 -14.30 -0.37 16.55
C ASP A 244 -14.70 -0.92 17.91
N MET A 245 -15.96 -1.35 17.98
CA MET A 245 -16.55 -1.97 19.16
C MET A 245 -16.33 -3.49 19.20
N ASN A 246 -15.33 -4.03 18.48
CA ASN A 246 -15.05 -5.45 18.52
C ASN A 246 -14.79 -5.91 19.98
N PRO A 247 -15.62 -6.85 20.52
CA PRO A 247 -15.56 -7.21 21.93
C PRO A 247 -14.21 -7.72 22.43
N ILE A 248 -13.37 -8.26 21.54
CA ILE A 248 -12.03 -8.74 21.90
C ILE A 248 -11.12 -7.64 22.46
N HIS A 249 -11.45 -6.36 22.22
CA HIS A 249 -10.68 -5.22 22.72
C HIS A 249 -11.20 -4.67 24.04
N ILE A 250 -12.46 -4.93 24.41
CA ILE A 250 -13.13 -4.24 25.52
C ILE A 250 -13.75 -5.16 26.56
N ASN A 251 -13.91 -6.46 26.25
CA ASN A 251 -14.58 -7.40 27.13
C ASN A 251 -13.68 -8.63 27.40
N PRO A 252 -13.26 -8.86 28.66
CA PRO A 252 -12.37 -9.98 28.99
C PRO A 252 -12.97 -11.36 28.68
N TYR A 253 -14.29 -11.53 28.77
CA TYR A 253 -14.93 -12.80 28.43
C TYR A 253 -14.90 -13.10 26.93
N PHE A 254 -15.03 -12.09 26.09
CA PHE A 254 -14.90 -12.28 24.64
C PHE A 254 -13.46 -12.50 24.21
N ALA A 255 -12.50 -11.82 24.88
CA ALA A 255 -11.09 -12.09 24.68
C ALA A 255 -10.74 -13.55 25.03
N ASP A 256 -11.24 -14.05 26.16
CA ASP A 256 -11.07 -15.44 26.59
C ASP A 256 -11.69 -16.44 25.61
N VAL A 257 -12.93 -16.21 25.15
CA VAL A 257 -13.59 -17.02 24.11
C VAL A 257 -12.79 -17.04 22.80
N ALA A 258 -12.12 -15.93 22.45
CA ALA A 258 -11.26 -15.84 21.27
C ALA A 258 -9.84 -16.41 21.49
N GLY A 259 -9.55 -16.96 22.67
CA GLY A 259 -8.25 -17.53 23.03
C GLY A 259 -7.15 -16.48 23.21
N LEU A 260 -7.52 -15.24 23.56
CA LEU A 260 -6.58 -14.14 23.80
C LEU A 260 -6.24 -14.04 25.29
N PRO A 261 -5.03 -13.60 25.65
CA PRO A 261 -4.60 -13.54 27.05
C PRO A 261 -5.35 -12.49 27.88
N ALA A 262 -5.86 -11.45 27.23
CA ALA A 262 -6.64 -10.36 27.80
C ALA A 262 -7.25 -9.55 26.63
N PRO A 263 -8.11 -8.54 26.91
CA PRO A 263 -8.52 -7.60 25.88
C PRO A 263 -7.30 -6.90 25.25
N ILE A 264 -7.01 -7.24 24.00
CA ILE A 264 -5.83 -6.73 23.29
C ILE A 264 -6.07 -5.29 22.81
N THR A 265 -5.03 -4.48 22.73
CA THR A 265 -5.09 -3.14 22.15
C THR A 265 -5.31 -3.20 20.64
N HIS A 266 -6.12 -2.28 20.11
CA HIS A 266 -6.38 -2.20 18.67
C HIS A 266 -5.08 -2.01 17.89
N GLY A 267 -4.89 -2.81 16.83
CA GLY A 267 -3.73 -2.65 15.94
C GLY A 267 -3.67 -1.24 15.33
N GLN A 268 -4.83 -0.69 14.96
CA GLN A 268 -4.93 0.67 14.44
C GLN A 268 -4.59 1.77 15.46
N TRP A 269 -4.82 1.53 16.75
CA TRP A 269 -4.34 2.44 17.80
C TRP A 269 -2.80 2.43 17.83
N THR A 270 -2.19 1.24 17.79
CA THR A 270 -0.72 1.09 17.76
C THR A 270 -0.12 1.74 16.51
N ALA A 271 -0.75 1.56 15.35
CA ALA A 271 -0.36 2.19 14.09
C ALA A 271 -0.46 3.72 14.16
N SER A 272 -1.55 4.26 14.71
CA SER A 272 -1.75 5.71 14.86
C SER A 272 -0.74 6.34 15.82
N SER A 273 -0.47 5.69 16.96
CA SER A 273 0.52 6.15 17.93
C SER A 273 1.94 6.10 17.38
N THR A 274 2.29 5.02 16.68
CA THR A 274 3.61 4.89 16.01
C THR A 274 3.78 5.96 14.95
N ARG A 275 2.75 6.21 14.14
CA ARG A 275 2.76 7.28 13.16
C ARG A 275 3.00 8.65 13.78
N ALA A 276 2.37 8.95 14.92
CA ALA A 276 2.59 10.22 15.62
C ALA A 276 4.07 10.40 16.00
N ALA A 277 4.75 9.34 16.46
CA ALA A 277 6.19 9.36 16.70
C ALA A 277 6.99 9.62 15.42
N ILE A 278 6.62 8.99 14.30
CA ILE A 278 7.25 9.24 12.98
C ILE A 278 7.06 10.69 12.53
N GLU A 279 5.85 11.24 12.68
CA GLU A 279 5.57 12.64 12.33
C GLU A 279 6.40 13.61 13.17
N HIS A 280 6.57 13.32 14.47
CA HIS A 280 7.42 14.12 15.31
C HIS A 280 8.89 14.07 14.87
N CYS A 281 9.42 12.87 14.60
CA CYS A 281 10.84 12.66 14.31
C CYS A 281 11.26 13.02 12.88
N VAL A 282 10.37 12.84 11.90
CA VAL A 282 10.73 12.89 10.47
C VAL A 282 10.08 14.08 9.76
N THR A 283 8.88 14.48 10.17
CA THR A 283 8.12 15.50 9.45
C THR A 283 8.17 16.88 10.10
N ASP A 284 8.87 17.06 11.22
CA ASP A 284 8.85 18.29 12.03
C ASP A 284 7.41 18.69 12.43
N ASN A 285 6.59 17.68 12.77
CA ASN A 285 5.15 17.84 13.05
C ASN A 285 4.35 18.43 11.87
N ARG A 286 4.76 18.15 10.62
CA ARG A 286 4.05 18.50 9.39
C ARG A 286 3.40 17.24 8.80
N PRO A 287 2.19 16.85 9.25
CA PRO A 287 1.54 15.62 8.83
C PRO A 287 1.19 15.59 7.33
N ASP A 288 1.18 16.74 6.66
CA ASP A 288 1.00 16.88 5.21
C ASP A 288 2.12 16.22 4.39
N ARG A 289 3.32 16.12 4.97
CA ARG A 289 4.50 15.52 4.32
C ARG A 289 4.41 14.00 4.24
N MET A 290 3.69 13.32 5.15
CA MET A 290 3.53 11.88 5.08
C MET A 290 2.52 11.50 4.00
N ARG A 291 3.00 10.92 2.90
CA ARG A 291 2.22 10.64 1.69
C ARG A 291 1.69 9.21 1.65
N LYS A 292 2.46 8.27 2.19
CA LYS A 292 2.08 6.87 2.29
C LYS A 292 2.48 6.32 3.64
N TYR A 293 1.67 5.43 4.20
CA TYR A 293 1.93 4.76 5.46
C TYR A 293 1.42 3.32 5.41
N ASP A 294 2.34 2.38 5.58
CA ASP A 294 2.10 0.95 5.52
C ASP A 294 2.44 0.35 6.87
N THR A 295 1.57 -0.55 7.34
CA THR A 295 1.75 -1.25 8.61
C THR A 295 1.46 -2.72 8.44
N GLU A 296 2.24 -3.55 9.13
CA GLU A 296 2.06 -4.99 9.25
C GLU A 296 2.12 -5.35 10.74
N TYR A 297 1.05 -5.95 11.26
CA TYR A 297 0.93 -6.31 12.66
C TYR A 297 1.48 -7.72 12.88
N THR A 298 2.55 -7.83 13.67
CA THR A 298 3.28 -9.09 13.87
C THR A 298 2.96 -9.75 15.21
N SER A 299 2.58 -8.96 16.22
CA SER A 299 2.20 -9.49 17.54
C SER A 299 1.16 -8.60 18.23
N MET A 300 0.57 -9.13 19.30
CA MET A 300 -0.47 -8.48 20.09
C MET A 300 0.14 -7.51 21.10
N VAL A 301 -0.51 -6.37 21.26
CA VAL A 301 -0.20 -5.36 22.27
C VAL A 301 -1.28 -5.42 23.35
N LEU A 302 -0.87 -5.33 24.62
CA LEU A 302 -1.78 -5.28 25.76
C LEU A 302 -1.86 -3.86 26.35
N PRO A 303 -2.98 -3.52 27.01
CA PRO A 303 -3.07 -2.32 27.81
C PRO A 303 -1.89 -2.19 28.78
N ARG A 304 -1.34 -0.97 28.90
CA ARG A 304 -0.16 -0.62 29.73
C ARG A 304 1.20 -1.13 29.22
N ASP A 305 1.27 -1.81 28.09
CA ASP A 305 2.55 -2.10 27.46
C ASP A 305 3.32 -0.80 27.19
N LYS A 306 4.64 -0.87 27.30
CA LYS A 306 5.55 0.19 26.87
C LYS A 306 6.14 -0.21 25.54
N LEU A 307 5.97 0.64 24.55
CA LEU A 307 6.46 0.42 23.20
C LEU A 307 7.58 1.41 22.87
N SER A 308 8.54 0.97 22.06
CA SER A 308 9.56 1.82 21.45
C SER A 308 9.42 1.78 19.93
N VAL A 309 9.72 2.89 19.26
CA VAL A 309 9.63 3.03 17.81
C VAL A 309 11.02 3.26 17.22
N ALA A 310 11.49 2.31 16.41
CA ALA A 310 12.74 2.44 15.68
C ALA A 310 12.46 2.89 14.23
N ILE A 311 13.02 4.04 13.84
CA ILE A 311 12.75 4.72 12.57
C ILE A 311 14.05 4.81 11.77
N PHE A 312 14.03 4.44 10.50
CA PHE A 312 15.20 4.43 9.62
C PHE A 312 14.89 5.17 8.31
N HIS A 313 15.81 6.04 7.88
CA HIS A 313 15.79 6.61 6.54
C HIS A 313 16.63 5.72 5.63
N VAL A 314 15.99 5.07 4.66
CA VAL A 314 16.57 3.93 3.93
C VAL A 314 16.79 4.21 2.44
N GLY A 315 16.24 5.31 1.92
CA GLY A 315 16.43 5.70 0.54
C GLY A 315 15.51 6.82 0.11
N MET A 316 15.48 7.07 -1.20
CA MET A 316 14.69 8.11 -1.84
C MET A 316 13.89 7.53 -3.02
N SER A 317 12.67 8.02 -3.22
CA SER A 317 11.88 7.75 -4.42
C SER A 317 11.13 9.00 -4.85
N ARG A 318 11.32 9.44 -6.10
CA ARG A 318 10.64 10.63 -6.67
C ARG A 318 10.71 11.88 -5.76
N GLY A 319 11.86 12.10 -5.12
CA GLY A 319 12.08 13.22 -4.21
C GLY A 319 11.49 13.06 -2.81
N ARG A 320 10.85 11.93 -2.49
CA ARG A 320 10.39 11.58 -1.14
C ARG A 320 11.38 10.69 -0.42
N MET A 321 11.51 10.91 0.88
CA MET A 321 12.23 10.04 1.81
C MET A 321 11.48 8.73 1.98
N LEU A 322 12.20 7.61 1.89
CA LEU A 322 11.70 6.29 2.23
C LEU A 322 12.07 5.97 3.66
N ILE A 323 11.04 5.82 4.49
CA ILE A 323 11.18 5.53 5.91
C ILE A 323 10.75 4.09 6.14
N ASN A 324 11.59 3.30 6.81
CA ASN A 324 11.24 1.96 7.29
C ASN A 324 11.45 1.89 8.79
N GLY A 325 10.77 0.98 9.46
CA GLY A 325 10.96 0.81 10.88
C GLY A 325 10.08 -0.23 11.51
N HIS A 326 10.10 -0.22 12.83
CA HIS A 326 9.30 -1.13 13.63
C HIS A 326 8.98 -0.59 15.01
N THR A 327 7.94 -1.15 15.59
CA THR A 327 7.53 -0.92 16.97
C THR A 327 7.72 -2.20 17.76
N SER A 328 8.38 -2.10 18.91
CA SER A 328 8.66 -3.23 19.80
C SER A 328 8.17 -2.96 21.22
N LYS A 329 7.87 -4.01 21.97
CA LYS A 329 7.67 -3.95 23.43
C LYS A 329 9.01 -3.76 24.14
N ALA A 330 8.94 -3.55 25.45
CA ALA A 330 10.11 -3.40 26.32
C ALA A 330 11.00 -4.66 26.43
N ASP A 331 10.50 -5.83 26.04
CA ASP A 331 11.24 -7.10 25.95
C ASP A 331 11.78 -7.38 24.53
N ASP A 332 11.83 -6.34 23.68
CA ASP A 332 12.24 -6.39 22.28
C ASP A 332 11.34 -7.24 21.38
N GLU A 333 10.17 -7.69 21.85
CA GLU A 333 9.18 -8.33 21.00
C GLU A 333 8.64 -7.32 19.97
N ARG A 334 8.92 -7.57 18.69
CA ARG A 334 8.44 -6.76 17.57
C ARG A 334 6.95 -6.98 17.35
N VAL A 335 6.16 -5.92 17.52
CA VAL A 335 4.69 -5.96 17.41
C VAL A 335 4.16 -5.43 16.09
N MET A 336 4.93 -4.56 15.42
CA MET A 336 4.52 -3.97 14.14
C MET A 336 5.73 -3.59 13.27
N ASN A 337 5.64 -3.86 11.98
CA ASN A 337 6.51 -3.29 10.96
C ASN A 337 5.81 -2.11 10.30
N PHE A 338 6.58 -1.10 9.90
CA PHE A 338 6.01 -0.04 9.09
C PHE A 338 6.97 0.44 8.00
N SER A 339 6.38 1.04 6.97
CA SER A 339 7.09 1.90 6.02
C SER A 339 6.27 3.15 5.74
N ALA A 340 6.94 4.23 5.36
CA ALA A 340 6.30 5.48 4.97
C ALA A 340 7.05 6.17 3.84
N GLU A 341 6.32 6.86 2.97
CA GLU A 341 6.89 7.82 2.03
C GLU A 341 6.62 9.23 2.53
N VAL A 342 7.68 10.02 2.72
CA VAL A 342 7.62 11.34 3.34
C VAL A 342 8.22 12.39 2.42
N GLU A 343 7.50 13.47 2.14
CA GLU A 343 8.05 14.62 1.41
C GLU A 343 9.24 15.22 2.15
N GLN A 344 10.26 15.62 1.39
CA GLN A 344 11.34 16.42 1.92
C GLN A 344 10.82 17.80 2.40
N PRO A 345 11.57 18.50 3.27
CA PRO A 345 11.32 19.91 3.51
C PRO A 345 11.32 20.70 2.19
N HIS A 346 10.63 21.84 2.16
CA HIS A 346 10.61 22.69 0.97
C HIS A 346 12.04 23.08 0.58
N ALA A 347 12.43 22.72 -0.65
CA ALA A 347 13.76 22.98 -1.19
C ALA A 347 13.67 24.01 -2.33
N ALA A 348 14.70 24.87 -2.42
CA ALA A 348 14.90 25.78 -3.54
C ALA A 348 16.26 25.48 -4.17
N TYR A 349 16.25 25.08 -5.45
CA TYR A 349 17.48 24.88 -6.23
C TYR A 349 17.88 26.20 -6.88
N VAL A 350 19.04 26.73 -6.51
CA VAL A 350 19.59 27.99 -7.04
C VAL A 350 20.86 27.69 -7.82
N PHE A 351 20.88 28.06 -9.10
CA PHE A 351 22.00 27.77 -9.99
C PHE A 351 22.93 28.98 -10.10
N THR A 352 24.24 28.75 -9.99
CA THR A 352 25.25 29.79 -10.10
C THR A 352 25.40 30.27 -11.54
N GLY A 353 25.65 31.57 -11.70
CA GLY A 353 25.91 32.18 -13.00
C GLY A 353 27.37 32.12 -13.43
N GLN A 354 27.67 32.80 -14.54
CA GLN A 354 29.01 33.00 -15.06
C GLN A 354 29.93 33.68 -14.02
N GLY A 355 31.19 33.26 -13.95
CA GLY A 355 32.20 33.75 -13.00
C GLY A 355 32.55 32.74 -11.90
N SER A 356 31.75 31.69 -11.74
CA SER A 356 31.97 30.60 -10.78
C SER A 356 32.83 29.45 -11.33
N GLN A 357 33.17 29.46 -12.62
CA GLN A 357 33.82 28.34 -13.30
C GLN A 357 35.28 28.12 -12.87
N GLN A 358 35.69 26.85 -12.77
CA GLN A 358 37.05 26.44 -12.45
C GLN A 358 37.54 25.33 -13.39
N VAL A 359 38.86 25.27 -13.61
CA VAL A 359 39.48 24.20 -14.40
C VAL A 359 39.21 22.86 -13.71
N GLY A 360 38.62 21.91 -14.45
CA GLY A 360 38.28 20.58 -13.94
C GLY A 360 36.97 20.51 -13.13
N MET A 361 36.17 21.58 -13.04
CA MET A 361 34.88 21.51 -12.36
C MET A 361 33.98 20.44 -12.98
N GLY A 362 33.34 19.61 -12.13
CA GLY A 362 32.43 18.56 -12.56
C GLY A 362 33.08 17.27 -13.08
N MET A 363 34.41 17.22 -13.26
CA MET A 363 35.07 16.02 -13.79
C MET A 363 34.98 14.82 -12.84
N GLN A 364 35.00 15.05 -11.52
CA GLN A 364 34.83 13.98 -10.52
C GLN A 364 33.43 13.34 -10.57
N LEU A 365 32.39 14.07 -11.00
CA LEU A 365 31.04 13.52 -11.17
C LEU A 365 30.86 12.84 -12.53
N TYR A 366 31.71 13.17 -13.51
CA TYR A 366 31.67 12.62 -14.87
C TYR A 366 32.31 11.23 -14.95
N GLU A 367 33.36 11.02 -14.16
CA GLU A 367 33.99 9.71 -13.92
C GLU A 367 33.08 8.80 -13.08
#